data_AF-A0A7V3TYM2-F1
#
_entry.id   AF-A0A7V3TYM2-F1
#
_cell.length_a   1.000
_cell.length_b   1.000
_cell.length_c   1.000
_cell.angle_alpha   90.00
_cell.angle_beta   90.00
_cell.angle_gamma   90.00
#
_symmetry.space_group_name_H-M   'P 1'
#
loop_
_entity.id
_entity.type
_entity.pdbx_description
1 polymer ?
#
loop_
_entity_poly.entity_id
_entity_poly.type
_entity_poly.pdbx_seq_one_letter_code
_entity_poly.pdbx_strand_id
1 'polypeptide(L)'
;MPPCLLGNLDCYRFSHPSCAGLIGAGGDVTPHLMLGKAADERIRQFRKLSRLDEIARRIVRGWEEAFEVAKLDIRSDVVLKHVVKTIELPYRQVTAAEAEEARQMAAQYVDKPSERWNYLWYQRVVDLYEKQQRGESGSFPMELHVIRLGDVAIATNEFELYTDYGIQIKARSPAVQTFVIQLTGSAGYLPTERAVRGGGYGAVIQSGRIGPEAGQVLVDRTVETISQLW
;
A
#
# COMPACT_ATOMS: atom_id res chain seq x y z
N MET A 1 43.28 -4.09 -24.34
CA MET A 1 41.83 -3.84 -24.35
C MET A 1 41.26 -4.45 -25.63
N PRO A 2 40.42 -5.49 -25.57
CA PRO A 2 39.67 -5.90 -26.75
C PRO A 2 38.36 -5.09 -26.85
N PRO A 3 37.90 -4.75 -28.07
CA PRO A 3 36.70 -3.94 -28.29
C PRO A 3 35.42 -4.78 -28.14
N CYS A 4 34.39 -4.18 -27.55
CA CYS A 4 33.03 -4.71 -27.50
C CYS A 4 32.42 -4.74 -28.91
N LEU A 5 31.83 -5.89 -29.25
CA LEU A 5 31.28 -6.24 -30.56
C LEU A 5 29.78 -5.97 -30.69
N LEU A 6 29.29 -4.87 -30.11
CA LEU A 6 27.92 -4.38 -30.31
C LEU A 6 27.97 -2.86 -30.40
N GLY A 7 27.53 -2.32 -31.55
CA GLY A 7 27.73 -0.94 -31.93
C GLY A 7 27.12 0.08 -30.98
N ASN A 8 27.86 1.19 -30.81
CA ASN A 8 27.42 2.54 -30.47
C ASN A 8 26.18 2.69 -29.58
N LEU A 9 26.20 2.04 -28.42
CA LEU A 9 25.54 2.58 -27.25
C LEU A 9 26.65 2.89 -26.25
N ASP A 10 27.00 4.17 -26.15
CA ASP A 10 27.73 4.67 -25.00
C ASP A 10 27.04 4.13 -23.75
N CYS A 11 27.73 3.28 -23.01
CA CYS A 11 27.35 2.90 -21.66
C CYS A 11 27.37 4.20 -20.83
N TYR A 12 26.26 4.93 -20.82
CA TYR A 12 26.05 6.04 -19.91
C TYR A 12 26.19 5.48 -18.50
N ARG A 13 27.39 5.64 -17.92
CA ARG A 13 27.51 5.72 -16.47
C ARG A 13 26.64 6.90 -16.08
N PHE A 14 25.44 6.62 -15.57
CA PHE A 14 24.63 7.64 -14.91
C PHE A 14 25.49 8.24 -13.80
N SER A 15 26.03 9.43 -14.04
CA SER A 15 26.86 10.18 -13.11
C SER A 15 26.05 10.76 -11.95
N HIS A 16 24.72 10.60 -11.99
CA HIS A 16 23.78 11.13 -11.03
C HIS A 16 22.81 10.00 -10.59
N PRO A 17 22.55 9.84 -9.29
CA PRO A 17 21.59 8.86 -8.80
C PRO A 17 20.16 9.25 -9.25
N SER A 18 19.45 8.29 -9.82
CA SER A 18 18.02 8.43 -10.13
C SER A 18 17.19 8.06 -8.90
N CYS A 19 16.24 8.92 -8.52
CA CYS A 19 15.34 8.66 -7.40
C CYS A 19 13.98 8.14 -7.91
N ALA A 20 13.51 7.03 -7.35
CA ALA A 20 12.16 6.52 -7.59
C ALA A 20 11.31 6.69 -6.32
N GLY A 21 10.13 7.29 -6.45
CA GLY A 21 9.15 7.39 -5.37
C GLY A 21 8.32 6.12 -5.29
N LEU A 22 8.44 5.37 -4.18
CA LEU A 22 7.68 4.16 -3.93
C LEU A 22 6.69 4.40 -2.79
N ILE A 23 5.39 4.23 -3.05
CA ILE A 23 4.36 4.42 -2.03
C ILE A 23 4.27 3.17 -1.14
N GLY A 24 4.80 3.28 0.07
CA GLY A 24 4.76 2.21 1.07
C GLY A 24 3.37 2.03 1.69
N ALA A 25 3.11 0.88 2.33
CA ALA A 25 1.87 0.64 3.10
C ALA A 25 1.61 1.74 4.14
N GLY A 26 0.42 2.34 4.09
CA GLY A 26 0.07 3.52 4.89
C GLY A 26 -1.39 3.93 4.82
N GLY A 27 -2.31 3.00 4.54
CA GLY A 27 -3.74 3.27 4.44
C GLY A 27 -4.38 3.82 5.73
N ASP A 28 -3.70 3.66 6.88
CA ASP A 28 -4.09 4.22 8.18
C ASP A 28 -3.20 5.37 8.65
N VAL A 29 -2.32 5.89 7.78
CA VAL A 29 -1.51 7.07 8.07
C VAL A 29 -2.23 8.31 7.55
N THR A 30 -2.30 9.33 8.40
CA THR A 30 -2.89 10.62 8.02
C THR A 30 -1.80 11.66 7.75
N PRO A 31 -1.95 12.51 6.72
CA PRO A 31 -1.03 13.62 6.48
C PRO A 31 -1.21 14.75 7.52
N HIS A 32 -2.20 14.66 8.40
CA HIS A 32 -2.46 15.66 9.44
C HIS A 32 -1.71 15.34 10.73
N LEU A 33 -1.24 16.37 11.42
CA LEU A 33 -0.64 16.19 12.73
C LEU A 33 -1.74 15.90 13.75
N MET A 34 -1.85 14.65 14.20
CA MET A 34 -2.89 14.23 15.14
C MET A 34 -2.54 14.55 16.61
N LEU A 35 -1.25 14.44 16.96
CA LEU A 35 -0.77 14.58 18.33
C LEU A 35 0.28 15.70 18.44
N GLY A 36 0.39 16.31 19.63
CA GLY A 36 1.47 17.26 19.92
C GLY A 36 1.42 18.58 19.14
N LYS A 37 0.25 19.00 18.64
CA LYS A 37 0.09 20.20 17.78
C LYS A 37 0.76 21.46 18.34
N ALA A 38 0.51 21.78 19.60
CA ALA A 38 1.10 22.97 20.25
C ALA A 38 2.62 22.88 20.40
N ALA A 39 3.16 21.69 20.67
CA ALA A 39 4.61 21.48 20.79
C ALA A 39 5.30 21.61 19.42
N ASP A 40 4.72 21.01 18.37
CA ASP A 40 5.22 21.15 17.00
C ASP A 40 5.19 22.61 16.55
N GLU A 41 4.09 23.32 16.81
CA GLU A 41 3.97 24.75 16.48
C GLU A 41 5.03 25.60 17.19
N ARG A 42 5.22 25.41 18.50
CA ARG A 42 6.25 26.13 19.26
C ARG A 42 7.64 25.92 18.68
N ILE A 43 8.00 24.68 18.33
CA ILE A 43 9.30 24.35 17.73
C ILE A 43 9.44 25.01 16.34
N ARG A 44 8.39 24.96 15.50
CA ARG A 44 8.40 25.59 14.18
C ARG A 44 8.54 27.10 14.27
N GLN A 45 7.87 27.75 15.21
CA GLN A 45 8.01 29.19 15.47
C GLN A 45 9.45 29.56 15.84
N PHE A 46 10.09 28.82 16.75
CA PHE A 46 11.50 29.06 17.09
C PHE A 46 12.45 28.84 15.92
N ARG A 47 12.14 27.89 15.02
CA ARG A 47 12.92 27.66 13.79
C ARG A 47 12.58 28.62 12.66
N LYS A 48 11.51 29.43 12.80
CA LYS A 48 10.97 30.30 11.74
C LYS A 48 10.64 29.52 10.46
N LEU A 49 10.09 28.30 10.60
CA LEU A 49 9.72 27.44 9.48
C LEU A 49 8.21 27.30 9.35
N SER A 50 7.71 27.25 8.11
CA SER A 50 6.35 26.81 7.85
C SER A 50 6.21 25.31 8.16
N ARG A 51 4.98 24.79 8.19
CA ARG A 51 4.74 23.35 8.36
C ARG A 51 5.36 22.55 7.20
N LEU A 52 5.25 23.05 5.97
CA LEU A 52 5.81 22.39 4.80
C LEU A 52 7.34 22.39 4.86
N ASP A 53 7.96 23.51 5.21
CA ASP A 53 9.42 23.60 5.30
C ASP A 53 9.99 22.69 6.38
N GLU A 54 9.31 22.58 7.53
CA GLU A 54 9.72 21.66 8.60
C GLU A 54 9.62 20.19 8.16
N ILE A 55 8.57 19.82 7.41
CA ILE A 55 8.43 18.46 6.84
C ILE A 55 9.53 18.21 5.80
N ALA A 56 9.72 19.13 4.85
CA ALA A 56 10.75 19.04 3.81
C ALA A 56 12.14 18.90 4.43
N ARG A 57 12.45 19.73 5.44
CA ARG A 57 13.72 19.65 6.19
C ARG A 57 13.94 18.30 6.82
N ARG A 58 12.92 17.68 7.44
CA ARG A 58 13.05 16.34 8.05
C ARG A 58 13.27 15.25 7.01
N ILE A 59 12.55 15.32 5.88
CA ILE A 59 12.68 14.37 4.77
C ILE A 59 14.08 14.46 4.14
N VAL A 60 14.53 15.67 3.79
CA VAL A 60 15.85 15.89 3.19
C VAL A 60 16.95 15.39 4.11
N ARG A 61 16.89 15.72 5.40
CA ARG A 61 17.89 15.24 6.38
C ARG A 61 17.94 13.72 6.47
N GLY A 62 16.78 13.06 6.56
CA GLY A 62 16.73 11.60 6.62
C GLY A 62 17.24 10.95 5.34
N TRP A 63 16.99 11.57 4.18
CA TRP A 63 17.55 11.12 2.91
C TRP A 63 19.06 11.31 2.83
N GLU A 64 19.58 12.48 3.22
CA GLU A 64 21.02 12.78 3.24
C GLU A 64 21.76 11.79 4.15
N GLU A 65 21.26 11.55 5.36
CA GLU A 65 21.81 10.58 6.32
C GLU A 65 21.85 9.16 5.74
N ALA A 66 20.76 8.69 5.13
CA ALA A 66 20.72 7.38 4.49
C ALA A 66 21.65 7.31 3.26
N PHE A 67 21.72 8.37 2.47
CA PHE A 67 22.54 8.42 1.25
C PHE A 67 24.04 8.43 1.56
N GLU A 68 24.46 9.05 2.66
CA GLU A 68 25.87 9.09 3.08
C GLU A 68 26.50 7.71 3.20
N VAL A 69 25.74 6.73 3.69
CA VAL A 69 26.21 5.33 3.80
C VAL A 69 25.85 4.50 2.57
N ALA A 70 24.66 4.69 1.98
CA ALA A 70 24.22 3.89 0.83
C ALA A 70 25.13 4.06 -0.40
N LYS A 71 25.70 5.26 -0.61
CA LYS A 71 26.62 5.53 -1.74
C LYS A 71 27.93 4.73 -1.67
N LEU A 72 28.27 4.17 -0.50
CA LEU A 72 29.48 3.34 -0.31
C LEU A 72 29.29 1.91 -0.80
N ASP A 73 28.05 1.49 -1.06
CA ASP A 73 27.68 0.12 -1.45
C ASP A 73 26.90 0.10 -2.77
N ILE A 74 27.37 0.87 -3.76
CA ILE A 74 26.80 0.84 -5.11
C ILE A 74 27.27 -0.44 -5.81
N ARG A 75 26.31 -1.31 -6.14
CA ARG A 75 26.54 -2.58 -6.82
C ARG A 75 25.96 -2.54 -8.22
N SER A 76 26.71 -3.03 -9.21
CA SER A 76 26.28 -3.13 -10.62
C SER A 76 26.01 -4.56 -11.08
N ASP A 77 26.44 -5.55 -10.30
CA ASP A 77 26.20 -6.97 -10.55
C ASP A 77 25.38 -7.54 -9.39
N VAL A 78 24.06 -7.55 -9.55
CA VAL A 78 23.11 -8.00 -8.53
C VAL A 78 22.13 -8.98 -9.12
N VAL A 79 21.72 -9.95 -8.30
CA VAL A 79 20.67 -10.92 -8.67
C VAL A 79 19.37 -10.18 -8.96
N LEU A 80 18.84 -10.34 -10.16
CA LEU A 80 17.49 -9.89 -10.51
C LEU A 80 16.61 -11.12 -10.75
N LYS A 81 15.59 -11.32 -9.91
CA LYS A 81 14.53 -12.31 -10.15
C LYS A 81 13.18 -11.62 -10.04
N HIS A 82 12.22 -12.05 -10.83
CA HIS A 82 10.84 -11.54 -10.79
C HIS A 82 9.87 -12.69 -10.93
N VAL A 83 8.86 -12.70 -10.07
CA VAL A 83 7.72 -13.61 -10.14
C VAL A 83 6.45 -12.79 -10.11
N VAL A 84 5.49 -13.21 -10.93
CA VAL A 84 4.11 -12.73 -10.92
C VAL A 84 3.22 -13.89 -10.53
N LYS A 85 2.28 -13.66 -9.62
CA LYS A 85 1.25 -14.62 -9.23
C LYS A 85 -0.09 -13.95 -9.15
N THR A 86 -1.14 -14.63 -9.57
CA THR A 86 -2.49 -14.31 -9.15
C THR A 86 -2.73 -14.94 -7.79
N ILE A 87 -3.11 -14.13 -6.80
CA ILE A 87 -3.54 -14.62 -5.48
C ILE A 87 -5.03 -14.39 -5.31
N GLU A 88 -5.73 -15.39 -4.80
CA GLU A 88 -7.16 -15.34 -4.55
C GLU A 88 -7.42 -14.87 -3.13
N LEU A 89 -8.09 -13.72 -2.99
CA LEU A 89 -8.40 -13.10 -1.71
C LEU A 89 -9.90 -13.21 -1.42
N PRO A 90 -10.33 -13.80 -0.28
CA PRO A 90 -11.74 -13.92 0.02
C PRO A 90 -12.38 -12.53 0.24
N TYR A 91 -13.59 -12.34 -0.28
CA TYR A 91 -14.37 -11.15 0.05
C TYR A 91 -14.78 -11.16 1.53
N ARG A 92 -14.84 -9.97 2.14
CA ARG A 92 -15.42 -9.80 3.47
C ARG A 92 -16.89 -10.20 3.43
N GLN A 93 -17.32 -11.02 4.38
CA GLN A 93 -18.74 -11.36 4.55
C GLN A 93 -19.52 -10.13 5.02
N VAL A 94 -20.56 -9.77 4.28
CA VAL A 94 -21.45 -8.66 4.65
C VAL A 94 -22.56 -9.21 5.53
N THR A 95 -22.76 -8.61 6.70
CA THR A 95 -23.85 -9.01 7.60
C THR A 95 -25.19 -8.49 7.08
N ALA A 96 -26.28 -9.15 7.46
CA ALA A 96 -27.64 -8.69 7.12
C ALA A 96 -27.91 -7.27 7.66
N ALA A 97 -27.37 -6.93 8.83
CA ALA A 97 -27.48 -5.60 9.41
C ALA A 97 -26.75 -4.53 8.59
N GLU A 98 -25.50 -4.78 8.18
CA GLU A 98 -24.74 -3.88 7.31
C GLU A 98 -25.43 -3.69 5.95
N ALA A 99 -26.00 -4.76 5.39
CA ALA A 99 -26.73 -4.70 4.13
C ALA A 99 -28.02 -3.86 4.25
N GLU A 100 -28.78 -4.03 5.33
CA GLU A 100 -29.99 -3.26 5.59
C GLU A 100 -29.68 -1.77 5.81
N GLU A 101 -28.68 -1.45 6.64
CA GLU A 101 -28.21 -0.08 6.84
C GLU A 101 -27.77 0.54 5.50
N ALA A 102 -27.02 -0.21 4.68
CA ALA A 102 -26.59 0.27 3.38
C ALA A 102 -27.78 0.50 2.42
N ARG A 103 -28.82 -0.34 2.43
CA ARG A 103 -30.05 -0.10 1.63
C ARG A 103 -30.73 1.20 2.05
N GLN A 104 -30.91 1.41 3.35
CA GLN A 104 -31.54 2.63 3.89
C GLN A 104 -30.74 3.87 3.50
N MET A 105 -29.41 3.83 3.62
CA MET A 105 -28.56 4.95 3.25
C MET A 105 -28.53 5.17 1.73
N ALA A 106 -28.44 4.13 0.91
CA ALA A 106 -28.48 4.27 -0.55
C ALA A 106 -29.79 4.94 -1.02
N ALA A 107 -30.93 4.59 -0.41
CA ALA A 107 -32.22 5.19 -0.73
C ALA A 107 -32.26 6.72 -0.50
N GLN A 108 -31.45 7.25 0.44
CA GLN A 108 -31.38 8.70 0.69
C GLN A 108 -30.69 9.48 -0.44
N TYR A 109 -29.93 8.80 -1.29
CA TYR A 109 -29.10 9.39 -2.34
C TYR A 109 -29.53 9.03 -3.76
N VAL A 110 -30.45 8.07 -3.93
CA VAL A 110 -30.83 7.53 -5.25
C VAL A 110 -31.31 8.60 -6.25
N ASP A 111 -32.12 9.56 -5.78
CA ASP A 111 -32.67 10.64 -6.61
C ASP A 111 -31.83 11.92 -6.60
N LYS A 112 -30.59 11.85 -6.09
CA LYS A 112 -29.68 13.00 -5.96
C LYS A 112 -28.45 12.82 -6.84
N PRO A 113 -28.46 13.28 -8.10
CA PRO A 113 -27.32 13.15 -9.01
C PRO A 113 -25.99 13.72 -8.46
N SER A 114 -26.05 14.79 -7.66
CA SER A 114 -24.88 15.38 -7.00
C SER A 114 -24.24 14.47 -5.95
N GLU A 115 -25.01 13.52 -5.39
CA GLU A 115 -24.60 12.58 -4.35
C GLU A 115 -24.36 11.17 -4.88
N ARG A 116 -24.15 11.03 -6.21
CA ARG A 116 -23.95 9.73 -6.87
C ARG A 116 -22.83 8.90 -6.22
N TRP A 117 -21.79 9.55 -5.72
CA TRP A 117 -20.71 8.85 -5.01
C TRP A 117 -21.22 8.16 -3.74
N ASN A 118 -21.99 8.86 -2.92
CA ASN A 118 -22.56 8.31 -1.69
C ASN A 118 -23.54 7.18 -1.99
N TYR A 119 -24.42 7.35 -2.99
CA TYR A 119 -25.26 6.26 -3.50
C TYR A 119 -24.42 5.02 -3.84
N LEU A 120 -23.39 5.16 -4.69
CA LEU A 120 -22.55 4.04 -5.11
C LEU A 120 -21.71 3.43 -3.97
N TRP A 121 -21.36 4.22 -2.95
CA TRP A 121 -20.60 3.76 -1.79
C TRP A 121 -21.41 2.79 -0.92
N TYR A 122 -22.69 3.09 -0.69
CA TYR A 122 -23.61 2.18 -0.01
C TYR A 122 -24.12 1.05 -0.91
N GLN A 123 -24.49 1.34 -2.16
CA GLN A 123 -25.02 0.34 -3.09
C GLN A 123 -24.05 -0.82 -3.32
N ARG A 124 -22.73 -0.57 -3.33
CA ARG A 124 -21.71 -1.63 -3.43
C ARG A 124 -21.77 -2.66 -2.31
N VAL A 125 -22.16 -2.27 -1.10
CA VAL A 125 -22.32 -3.19 0.04
C VAL A 125 -23.54 -4.10 -0.19
N VAL A 126 -24.64 -3.50 -0.66
CA VAL A 126 -25.87 -4.21 -1.02
C VAL A 126 -25.61 -5.23 -2.12
N ASP A 127 -24.94 -4.82 -3.20
CA ASP A 127 -24.62 -5.68 -4.33
C ASP A 127 -23.73 -6.86 -3.92
N LEU A 128 -22.75 -6.62 -3.04
CA LEU A 128 -21.87 -7.67 -2.52
C LEU A 128 -22.65 -8.67 -1.66
N TYR A 129 -23.52 -8.17 -0.77
CA TYR A 129 -24.38 -9.02 0.04
C TYR A 129 -25.29 -9.91 -0.81
N GLU A 130 -25.96 -9.35 -1.82
CA GLU A 130 -26.83 -10.12 -2.71
C GLU A 130 -26.07 -11.19 -3.51
N LYS A 131 -24.86 -10.89 -3.98
CA LYS A 131 -23.97 -11.88 -4.60
C LYS A 131 -23.58 -12.99 -3.62
N GLN A 132 -23.33 -12.66 -2.35
CA GLN A 132 -23.03 -13.65 -1.31
C GLN A 132 -24.23 -14.57 -1.05
N GLN A 133 -25.45 -14.02 -0.98
CA GLN A 133 -26.67 -14.82 -0.78
C GLN A 133 -26.94 -15.79 -1.94
N ARG A 134 -26.57 -15.42 -3.18
CA ARG A 134 -26.68 -16.30 -4.35
C ARG A 134 -25.52 -17.30 -4.48
N GLY A 135 -24.49 -17.22 -3.64
CA GLY A 135 -23.29 -18.06 -3.75
C GLY A 135 -22.36 -17.67 -4.91
N GLU A 136 -22.49 -16.44 -5.43
CA GLU A 136 -21.80 -15.94 -6.63
C GLU A 136 -20.60 -15.03 -6.32
N SER A 137 -20.23 -14.87 -5.05
CA SER A 137 -19.22 -13.87 -4.66
C SER A 137 -17.78 -14.25 -5.03
N GLY A 138 -17.44 -15.54 -5.05
CA GLY A 138 -16.10 -16.03 -5.38
C GLY A 138 -14.99 -15.41 -4.53
N SER A 139 -13.83 -15.18 -5.15
CA SER A 139 -12.68 -14.46 -4.59
C SER A 139 -12.32 -13.26 -5.43
N PHE A 140 -11.54 -12.35 -4.85
CA PHE A 140 -10.90 -11.26 -5.56
C PHE A 140 -9.51 -11.72 -6.04
N PRO A 141 -9.30 -11.88 -7.36
CA PRO A 141 -7.99 -12.16 -7.90
C PRO A 141 -7.14 -10.88 -7.86
N MET A 142 -5.99 -10.93 -7.20
CA MET A 142 -5.01 -9.85 -7.18
C MET A 142 -3.74 -10.29 -7.91
N GLU A 143 -3.18 -9.43 -8.76
CA GLU A 143 -1.88 -9.67 -9.37
C GLU A 143 -0.75 -9.23 -8.42
N LEU A 144 -0.02 -10.20 -7.88
CA LEU A 144 1.12 -10.01 -7.00
C LEU A 144 2.42 -10.10 -7.80
N HIS A 145 3.13 -8.98 -7.91
CA HIS A 145 4.52 -8.95 -8.35
C HIS A 145 5.46 -8.99 -7.14
N VAL A 146 6.46 -9.86 -7.21
CA VAL A 146 7.60 -9.87 -6.29
C VAL A 146 8.90 -9.88 -7.07
N ILE A 147 9.78 -8.92 -6.77
CA ILE A 147 11.09 -8.76 -7.39
C ILE A 147 12.16 -8.92 -6.31
N ARG A 148 13.17 -9.75 -6.58
CA ARG A 148 14.44 -9.75 -5.84
C ARG A 148 15.46 -8.94 -6.63
N LEU A 149 16.08 -7.98 -5.97
CA LEU A 149 17.20 -7.19 -6.46
C LEU A 149 18.34 -7.27 -5.45
N GLY A 150 19.28 -8.20 -5.64
CA GLY A 150 20.35 -8.48 -4.69
C GLY A 150 19.81 -9.02 -3.35
N ASP A 151 19.96 -8.24 -2.29
CA ASP A 151 19.47 -8.46 -0.93
C ASP A 151 18.15 -7.72 -0.63
N VAL A 152 17.56 -7.08 -1.64
CA VAL A 152 16.30 -6.33 -1.56
C VAL A 152 15.14 -7.13 -2.15
N ALA A 153 14.02 -7.19 -1.43
CA ALA A 153 12.74 -7.65 -1.96
C ALA A 153 11.80 -6.45 -2.22
N ILE A 154 11.09 -6.47 -3.34
CA ILE A 154 10.03 -5.51 -3.68
C ILE A 154 8.76 -6.31 -3.94
N ALA A 155 7.70 -6.05 -3.18
CA ALA A 155 6.40 -6.69 -3.34
C ALA A 155 5.31 -5.64 -3.59
N THR A 156 4.39 -5.93 -4.51
CA THR A 156 3.29 -5.03 -4.90
C THR A 156 1.97 -5.43 -4.24
N ASN A 157 1.04 -4.49 -4.15
CA ASN A 157 -0.26 -4.65 -3.52
C ASN A 157 -1.27 -3.64 -4.09
N GLU A 158 -2.47 -4.11 -4.44
CA GLU A 158 -3.50 -3.28 -5.10
C GLU A 158 -4.33 -2.40 -4.14
N PHE A 159 -4.22 -2.61 -2.83
CA PHE A 159 -5.04 -1.95 -1.81
C PHE A 159 -4.39 -0.66 -1.27
N GLU A 160 -5.19 0.18 -0.62
CA GLU A 160 -4.71 1.08 0.43
C GLU A 160 -4.44 0.24 1.69
N LEU A 161 -3.22 -0.32 1.74
CA LEU A 161 -2.84 -1.32 2.73
C LEU A 161 -2.47 -0.66 4.06
N TYR A 162 -3.08 -1.14 5.14
CA TYR A 162 -2.76 -0.67 6.48
C TYR A 162 -1.33 -1.04 6.87
N THR A 163 -0.68 -0.15 7.63
CA THR A 163 0.76 -0.24 7.95
C THR A 163 1.13 -1.55 8.64
N ASP A 164 0.25 -2.10 9.48
CA ASP A 164 0.48 -3.36 10.20
C ASP A 164 0.80 -4.53 9.25
N TYR A 165 0.04 -4.70 8.16
CA TYR A 165 0.33 -5.73 7.16
C TYR A 165 1.68 -5.53 6.48
N GLY A 166 2.02 -4.27 6.16
CA GLY A 166 3.34 -3.92 5.62
C GLY A 166 4.47 -4.25 6.59
N ILE A 167 4.28 -4.05 7.90
CA ILE A 167 5.24 -4.42 8.94
C ILE A 167 5.38 -5.94 9.02
N GLN A 168 4.27 -6.69 9.01
CA GLN A 168 4.30 -8.15 9.05
C GLN A 168 5.08 -8.75 7.86
N ILE A 169 4.84 -8.25 6.64
CA ILE A 169 5.57 -8.71 5.45
C ILE A 169 7.06 -8.44 5.61
N LYS A 170 7.44 -7.22 6.03
CA LYS A 170 8.84 -6.83 6.23
C LYS A 170 9.54 -7.69 7.29
N ALA A 171 8.89 -7.89 8.44
CA ALA A 171 9.44 -8.64 9.56
C ALA A 171 9.65 -10.13 9.29
N ARG A 172 8.86 -10.70 8.36
CA ARG A 172 8.91 -12.12 7.98
C ARG A 172 9.70 -12.37 6.70
N SER A 173 10.20 -11.33 6.05
CA SER A 173 10.93 -11.44 4.79
C SER A 173 12.36 -11.95 5.03
N PRO A 174 12.89 -12.84 4.17
CA PRO A 174 14.30 -13.24 4.21
C PRO A 174 15.26 -12.20 3.61
N ALA A 175 14.74 -11.14 2.99
CA ALA A 175 15.54 -10.05 2.44
C ALA A 175 16.08 -9.14 3.54
N VAL A 176 17.22 -8.50 3.31
CA VAL A 176 17.77 -7.49 4.24
C VAL A 176 16.86 -6.26 4.26
N GLN A 177 16.35 -5.87 3.09
CA GLN A 177 15.41 -4.77 2.94
C GLN A 177 14.21 -5.22 2.12
N THR A 178 13.01 -4.92 2.63
CA THR A 178 11.76 -5.24 1.92
C THR A 178 10.94 -3.98 1.71
N PHE A 179 10.62 -3.72 0.45
CA PHE A 179 9.70 -2.67 0.03
C PHE A 179 8.34 -3.30 -0.28
N VAL A 180 7.29 -2.82 0.38
CA VAL A 180 5.91 -3.14 0.05
C VAL A 180 5.34 -1.92 -0.63
N ILE A 181 5.00 -2.02 -1.92
CA ILE A 181 4.45 -0.94 -2.73
C ILE A 181 2.94 -1.14 -2.79
N GLN A 182 2.19 -0.19 -2.24
CA GLN A 182 0.73 -0.21 -2.29
C GLN A 182 0.18 0.52 -3.52
N LEU A 183 -1.14 0.53 -3.71
CA LEU A 183 -1.81 1.25 -4.80
C LEU A 183 -1.31 0.89 -6.21
N THR A 184 -0.88 -0.37 -6.40
CA THR A 184 -0.57 -0.90 -7.75
C THR A 184 -1.83 -1.36 -8.50
N GLY A 185 -3.00 -1.06 -7.95
CA GLY A 185 -4.33 -1.32 -8.49
C GLY A 185 -5.34 -0.39 -7.82
N SER A 186 -6.63 -0.73 -7.90
CA SER A 186 -7.73 0.11 -7.39
C SER A 186 -8.72 -0.71 -6.55
N ALA A 187 -8.21 -1.42 -5.54
CA ALA A 187 -8.99 -2.37 -4.75
C ALA A 187 -9.61 -1.79 -3.46
N GLY A 188 -9.37 -0.51 -3.17
CA GLY A 188 -9.85 0.18 -1.96
C GLY A 188 -9.01 -0.12 -0.73
N TYR A 189 -9.54 0.20 0.46
CA TYR A 189 -8.82 -0.03 1.71
C TYR A 189 -8.79 -1.50 2.10
N LEU A 190 -7.68 -1.91 2.71
CA LEU A 190 -7.54 -3.20 3.36
C LEU A 190 -7.21 -2.99 4.85
N PRO A 191 -8.25 -2.87 5.70
CA PRO A 191 -8.08 -2.57 7.11
C PRO A 191 -7.70 -3.81 7.92
N THR A 192 -6.97 -3.58 9.02
CA THR A 192 -6.75 -4.61 10.05
C THR A 192 -8.01 -4.85 10.87
N GLU A 193 -8.07 -5.99 11.55
CA GLU A 193 -9.17 -6.30 12.47
C GLU A 193 -9.33 -5.24 13.56
N ARG A 194 -8.22 -4.76 14.11
CA ARG A 194 -8.21 -3.65 15.09
C ARG A 194 -8.83 -2.38 14.53
N ALA A 195 -8.53 -2.05 13.27
CA ALA A 195 -9.10 -0.87 12.62
C ALA A 195 -10.60 -1.03 12.34
N VAL A 196 -11.04 -2.22 11.92
CA VAL A 196 -12.47 -2.53 11.72
C VAL A 196 -13.24 -2.31 13.03
N ARG A 197 -12.73 -2.80 14.17
CA ARG A 197 -13.32 -2.53 15.49
C ARG A 197 -13.35 -1.04 15.85
N GLY A 198 -12.44 -0.24 15.29
CA GLY A 198 -12.37 1.20 15.50
C GLY A 198 -13.30 2.02 14.60
N GLY A 199 -13.87 1.44 13.53
CA GLY A 199 -14.92 2.06 12.71
C GLY A 199 -14.51 3.32 11.91
N GLY A 200 -13.21 3.56 11.72
CA GLY A 200 -12.74 4.70 10.91
C GLY A 200 -13.11 4.57 9.42
N TYR A 201 -13.09 5.67 8.68
CA TYR A 201 -13.50 5.72 7.27
C TYR A 201 -12.89 4.61 6.39
N GLY A 202 -11.58 4.34 6.48
CA GLY A 202 -10.92 3.28 5.71
C GLY A 202 -11.21 1.85 6.20
N ALA A 203 -11.93 1.70 7.32
CA ALA A 203 -12.17 0.42 7.97
C ALA A 203 -13.62 -0.08 7.86
N VAL A 204 -14.53 0.74 7.36
CA VAL A 204 -15.93 0.35 7.12
C VAL A 204 -16.08 -0.41 5.81
N ILE A 205 -17.09 -1.28 5.72
CA ILE A 205 -17.32 -2.17 4.56
C ILE A 205 -17.54 -1.41 3.24
N GLN A 206 -18.06 -0.19 3.32
CA GLN A 206 -18.27 0.69 2.17
C GLN A 206 -16.93 1.10 1.52
N SER A 207 -15.85 1.21 2.31
CA SER A 207 -14.52 1.67 1.87
C SER A 207 -13.60 0.53 1.44
N GLY A 208 -13.96 -0.72 1.73
CA GLY A 208 -13.17 -1.89 1.40
C GLY A 208 -14.02 -3.15 1.40
N ARG A 209 -13.98 -3.89 0.28
CA ARG A 209 -14.69 -5.17 0.10
C ARG A 209 -13.89 -6.39 0.56
N ILE A 210 -12.60 -6.19 0.84
CA ILE A 210 -11.66 -7.21 1.31
C ILE A 210 -11.38 -6.93 2.78
N GLY A 211 -11.54 -7.97 3.61
CA GLY A 211 -11.51 -7.86 5.06
C GLY A 211 -10.20 -8.32 5.68
N PRO A 212 -10.10 -8.26 7.03
CA PRO A 212 -8.89 -8.62 7.74
C PRO A 212 -8.36 -10.03 7.47
N GLU A 213 -9.26 -11.00 7.28
CA GLU A 213 -8.94 -12.38 6.94
C GLU A 213 -8.13 -12.47 5.64
N ALA A 214 -8.63 -11.85 4.58
CA ALA A 214 -7.93 -11.77 3.31
C ALA A 214 -6.65 -10.92 3.40
N GLY A 215 -6.61 -9.93 4.29
CA GLY A 215 -5.37 -9.21 4.61
C GLY A 215 -4.28 -10.14 5.13
N GLN A 216 -4.63 -11.12 5.97
CA GLN A 216 -3.68 -12.12 6.43
C GLN A 216 -3.23 -13.05 5.29
N VAL A 217 -4.18 -13.49 4.44
CA VAL A 217 -3.87 -14.30 3.24
C VAL A 217 -2.87 -13.54 2.34
N LEU A 218 -3.09 -12.25 2.11
CA LEU A 218 -2.18 -11.40 1.32
C LEU A 218 -0.78 -11.35 1.93
N VAL A 219 -0.66 -11.17 3.25
CA VAL A 219 0.64 -11.20 3.93
C VAL A 219 1.33 -12.54 3.72
N ASP A 220 0.64 -13.64 3.99
CA ASP A 220 1.21 -14.98 3.95
C ASP A 220 1.67 -15.34 2.52
N ARG A 221 0.84 -15.06 1.52
CA ARG A 221 1.18 -15.28 0.10
C ARG A 221 2.35 -14.41 -0.36
N THR A 222 2.41 -13.18 0.11
CA THR A 222 3.51 -12.26 -0.21
C THR A 222 4.83 -12.78 0.35
N VAL A 223 4.85 -13.16 1.64
CA VAL A 223 6.04 -13.71 2.29
C VAL A 223 6.46 -15.03 1.64
N GLU A 224 5.52 -15.93 1.36
CA GLU A 224 5.77 -17.20 0.65
C GLU A 224 6.47 -16.95 -0.70
N THR A 225 5.97 -15.98 -1.46
CA THR A 225 6.49 -15.67 -2.80
C THR A 225 7.85 -14.97 -2.73
N ILE A 226 8.10 -14.12 -1.73
CA ILE A 226 9.45 -13.58 -1.49
C ILE A 226 10.44 -14.71 -1.19
N SER A 227 10.07 -15.64 -0.31
CA SER A 227 10.94 -16.76 0.09
C SER A 227 11.34 -17.66 -1.07
N GLN A 228 10.50 -17.79 -2.10
CA GLN A 228 10.82 -18.56 -3.32
C GLN A 228 11.94 -17.93 -4.17
N LEU A 229 12.22 -16.63 -4.00
CA LEU A 229 13.29 -15.96 -4.72
C LEU A 229 14.63 -16.04 -4.00
N TRP A 230 14.64 -16.42 -2.72
CA TRP A 230 15.85 -16.53 -1.89
C TRP A 230 16.54 -17.87 -2.05
#